data_AF-A0AAD0SQB4-F1
#
_entry.id   AF-A0AAD0SQB4-F1
#
_cell.length_a   1.000
_cell.length_b   1.000
_cell.length_c   1.000
_cell.angle_alpha   90.00
_cell.angle_beta   90.00
_cell.angle_gamma   90.00
#
_symmetry.space_group_name_H-M   'P 1'
#
loop_
_entity.id
_entity.type
_entity.pdbx_description
1 polymer ?
#
loop_
_entity_poly.entity_id
_entity_poly.type
_entity_poly.pdbx_seq_one_letter_code
_entity_poly.pdbx_strand_id
1 'polypeptide(L)'
;MDIFGKVTDFITLVQKSDYDLSLIYSQDPNTIYVILLIVLALLFGIVFTMNNWFKTTELLKLISEIKDTKNLEEYDSKLDKVILELPKRGSKAANSLNFVKEDIFKNHLKLLKEKNIKEKIESFKKISISYSLICEILKKYNLEELSKFYNFKSKTILENDLFTEIEFFYKNSFFKKEDAIFVDEIISYANTTINPNDITNPLFIQINRFNFGFNLDLYKFIKALDKNKSEKIYSECNKKMNNLLHDENAKVSEVILSYMLENNEKEKVYSYISKLKDSLHLQSLYYNLFAKKDDINLDLAFVKNETKINAKYKEHFENQITFNWKDLSYINHIIKSPKVIDILGHTDCRVVLERVEKLEKEALDNQTIAQVLEVAKRAEAIAKEAKAIARSK
;
A
#
# COMPACT_ATOMS: atom_id res chain seq x y z
N MET A 1 -6.18 12.04 -76.20
CA MET A 1 -4.86 11.47 -75.84
C MET A 1 -4.98 11.04 -74.38
N ASP A 2 -4.80 9.76 -74.09
CA ASP A 2 -5.00 9.21 -72.75
C ASP A 2 -3.81 9.58 -71.85
N ILE A 3 -3.97 10.66 -71.09
CA ILE A 3 -2.94 11.22 -70.21
C ILE A 3 -2.65 10.24 -69.07
N PHE A 4 -3.66 9.50 -68.60
CA PHE A 4 -3.50 8.53 -67.52
C PHE A 4 -2.64 7.35 -67.95
N GLY A 5 -2.88 6.78 -69.15
CA GLY A 5 -2.05 5.71 -69.71
C GLY A 5 -0.56 6.07 -69.77
N LYS A 6 -0.24 7.28 -70.28
CA LYS A 6 1.14 7.78 -70.37
C LYS A 6 1.82 7.97 -69.02
N VAL A 7 1.07 8.39 -68.00
CA VAL A 7 1.59 8.53 -66.63
C VAL A 7 1.88 7.17 -66.01
N THR A 8 1.00 6.18 -66.19
CA THR A 8 1.27 4.80 -65.73
C THR A 8 2.47 4.18 -66.42
N ASP A 9 2.64 4.38 -67.72
CA ASP A 9 3.78 3.86 -68.48
C ASP A 9 5.09 4.49 -68.00
N PHE A 10 5.10 5.80 -67.74
CA PHE A 10 6.27 6.51 -67.18
C PHE A 10 6.60 6.05 -65.76
N ILE A 11 5.61 5.87 -64.87
CA ILE A 11 5.86 5.33 -63.51
C ILE A 11 6.45 3.92 -63.59
N THR A 12 5.95 3.09 -64.50
CA THR A 12 6.46 1.73 -64.73
C THR A 12 7.90 1.75 -65.26
N LEU A 13 8.23 2.72 -66.12
CA LEU A 13 9.59 2.96 -66.63
C LEU A 13 10.53 3.37 -65.49
N VAL A 14 10.13 4.31 -64.64
CA VAL A 14 10.91 4.77 -63.47
C VAL A 14 11.24 3.59 -62.55
N GLN A 15 10.26 2.73 -62.27
CA GLN A 15 10.45 1.54 -61.43
C GLN A 15 11.38 0.51 -62.06
N LYS A 16 11.25 0.24 -63.37
CA LYS A 16 12.13 -0.70 -64.10
C LYS A 16 13.56 -0.20 -64.25
N SER A 17 13.75 1.11 -64.20
CA SER A 17 15.06 1.77 -64.33
C SER A 17 15.81 1.90 -63.00
N ASP A 18 15.25 1.38 -61.91
CA ASP A 18 15.77 1.58 -60.54
C ASP A 18 16.07 3.06 -60.22
N TYR A 19 15.20 3.96 -60.70
CA TYR A 19 15.32 5.41 -60.52
C TYR A 19 16.56 6.08 -61.16
N ASP A 20 17.29 5.39 -62.06
CA ASP A 20 18.41 6.01 -62.79
C ASP A 20 17.90 6.99 -63.87
N LEU A 21 18.13 8.28 -63.63
CA LEU A 21 17.74 9.38 -64.51
C LEU A 21 18.36 9.30 -65.92
N SER A 22 19.58 8.76 -66.04
CA SER A 22 20.27 8.59 -67.33
C SER A 22 19.55 7.54 -68.18
N LEU A 23 19.18 6.43 -67.55
CA LEU A 23 18.44 5.32 -68.17
C LEU A 23 17.02 5.74 -68.57
N ILE A 24 16.30 6.44 -67.69
CA ILE A 24 14.95 6.95 -67.96
C ILE A 24 14.96 7.94 -69.14
N TYR A 25 15.93 8.86 -69.17
CA TYR A 25 16.07 9.85 -70.23
C TYR A 25 16.43 9.22 -71.59
N SER A 26 17.17 8.11 -71.58
CA SER A 26 17.54 7.39 -72.80
C SER A 26 16.38 6.61 -73.44
N GLN A 27 15.38 6.20 -72.63
CA GLN A 27 14.27 5.33 -73.05
C GLN A 27 12.98 6.11 -73.35
N ASP A 28 12.77 7.27 -72.73
CA ASP A 28 11.69 8.20 -73.07
C ASP A 28 12.23 9.63 -73.24
N PRO A 29 12.53 10.07 -74.48
CA PRO A 29 13.09 11.40 -74.75
C PRO A 29 12.06 12.54 -74.57
N ASN A 30 10.83 12.22 -74.14
CA ASN A 30 9.79 13.21 -73.87
C ASN A 30 10.12 13.96 -72.57
N THR A 31 10.91 15.01 -72.74
CA THR A 31 11.63 15.80 -71.73
C THR A 31 10.75 16.32 -70.60
N ILE A 32 9.44 16.49 -70.85
CA ILE A 32 8.47 17.06 -69.90
C ILE A 32 8.35 16.21 -68.62
N TYR A 33 8.28 14.88 -68.72
CA TYR A 33 8.10 14.02 -67.54
C TYR A 33 9.38 13.89 -66.69
N VAL A 34 10.55 13.88 -67.33
CA VAL A 34 11.85 13.92 -66.64
C VAL A 34 12.04 15.27 -65.93
N ILE A 35 11.70 16.39 -66.59
CA ILE A 35 11.72 17.73 -65.97
C ILE A 35 10.75 17.80 -64.78
N LEU A 36 9.53 17.26 -64.92
CA LEU A 36 8.54 17.20 -63.84
C LEU A 36 9.07 16.43 -62.63
N LEU A 37 9.74 15.29 -62.86
CA LEU A 37 10.32 14.45 -61.81
C LEU A 37 11.47 15.16 -61.07
N ILE A 38 12.33 15.89 -61.79
CA ILE A 38 13.39 16.74 -61.20
C ILE A 38 12.77 17.86 -60.35
N VAL A 39 11.73 18.54 -60.85
CA VAL A 39 11.03 19.61 -60.11
C VAL A 39 10.36 19.06 -58.85
N LEU A 40 9.73 17.87 -58.93
CA LEU A 40 9.17 17.17 -57.79
C LEU A 40 10.24 16.80 -56.75
N ALA A 41 11.39 16.27 -57.19
CA ALA A 41 12.50 15.95 -56.31
C ALA A 41 13.06 17.19 -55.60
N LEU A 42 13.18 18.32 -56.30
CA LEU A 42 13.57 19.61 -55.72
C LEU A 42 12.54 20.12 -54.71
N LEU A 43 11.25 20.06 -55.03
CA LEU A 43 10.16 20.40 -54.11
C LEU A 43 10.21 19.53 -52.85
N PHE A 44 10.38 18.22 -53.00
CA PHE A 44 10.56 17.31 -51.86
C PHE A 44 11.80 17.66 -51.03
N GLY A 45 12.92 18.01 -51.67
CA GLY A 45 14.13 18.47 -50.98
C GLY A 45 13.90 19.76 -50.19
N ILE A 46 13.18 20.73 -50.76
CA ILE A 46 12.82 21.98 -50.09
C ILE A 46 11.89 21.71 -48.90
N VAL A 47 10.83 20.91 -49.09
CA VAL A 47 9.89 20.56 -48.02
C VAL A 47 10.60 19.79 -46.90
N PHE A 48 11.47 18.85 -47.24
CA PHE A 48 12.26 18.09 -46.27
C PHE A 48 13.19 18.97 -45.45
N THR A 49 13.92 19.88 -46.10
CA THR A 49 14.84 20.81 -45.42
C THR A 49 14.10 21.82 -44.55
N MET A 50 12.99 22.40 -45.04
CA MET A 50 12.12 23.29 -44.25
C MET A 50 11.55 22.57 -43.02
N ASN A 51 11.05 21.35 -43.19
CA ASN A 51 10.52 20.55 -42.08
C ASN A 51 11.61 20.21 -41.05
N ASN A 52 12.81 19.82 -41.52
CA ASN A 52 13.93 19.55 -40.62
C ASN A 52 14.38 20.81 -39.86
N TRP A 53 14.41 21.96 -40.53
CA TRP A 53 14.74 23.24 -39.91
C TRP A 53 13.71 23.65 -38.86
N PHE A 54 12.41 23.55 -39.18
CA PHE A 54 11.32 23.86 -38.25
C PHE A 54 11.40 22.99 -36.99
N LYS A 55 11.53 21.66 -37.15
CA LYS A 55 11.64 20.72 -36.01
C LYS A 55 12.92 20.93 -35.20
N THR A 56 14.01 21.33 -35.82
CA THR A 56 15.25 21.68 -35.10
C THR A 56 15.04 22.92 -34.24
N THR A 57 14.40 23.96 -34.78
CA THR A 57 14.10 25.19 -34.04
C THR A 57 13.13 24.92 -32.88
N GLU A 58 12.11 24.10 -33.10
CA GLU A 58 11.19 23.66 -32.05
C GLU A 58 11.93 22.92 -30.92
N LEU A 59 12.82 21.97 -31.26
CA LEU A 59 13.62 21.26 -30.27
C LEU A 59 14.54 22.20 -29.48
N LEU A 60 15.19 23.16 -30.13
CA LEU A 60 16.06 24.14 -29.47
C LEU A 60 15.26 24.99 -28.46
N LYS A 61 14.07 25.45 -28.86
CA LYS A 61 13.16 26.17 -27.97
C LYS A 61 12.76 25.30 -26.77
N LEU A 62 12.40 24.04 -27.03
CA LEU A 62 12.01 23.09 -26.00
C LEU A 62 13.14 22.82 -24.99
N ILE A 63 14.36 22.61 -25.46
CA ILE A 63 15.57 22.48 -24.62
C ILE A 63 15.78 23.74 -23.76
N SER A 64 15.56 24.92 -24.31
CA SER A 64 15.74 26.17 -23.56
C SER A 64 14.68 26.40 -22.48
N GLU A 65 13.46 25.89 -22.68
CA GLU A 65 12.30 26.12 -21.81
C GLU A 65 12.13 25.05 -20.71
N ILE A 66 12.75 23.88 -20.84
CA ILE A 66 12.55 22.79 -19.88
C ILE A 66 13.08 23.13 -18.47
N LYS A 67 14.09 23.99 -18.38
CA LYS A 67 14.61 24.50 -17.09
C LYS A 67 13.64 25.44 -16.36
N ASP A 68 12.63 25.95 -17.06
CA ASP A 68 11.66 26.92 -16.54
C ASP A 68 10.26 26.31 -16.32
N THR A 69 10.12 24.99 -16.46
CA THR A 69 8.84 24.29 -16.24
C THR A 69 8.39 24.38 -14.78
N LYS A 70 7.09 24.53 -14.57
CA LYS A 70 6.51 24.75 -13.24
C LYS A 70 6.02 23.48 -12.55
N ASN A 71 5.80 22.41 -13.30
CA ASN A 71 5.33 21.14 -12.76
C ASN A 71 6.08 19.97 -13.40
N LEU A 72 6.02 18.81 -12.75
CA LEU A 72 6.75 17.60 -13.13
C LEU A 72 6.23 16.98 -14.43
N GLU A 73 4.92 17.03 -14.68
CA GLU A 73 4.30 16.45 -15.89
C GLU A 73 4.76 17.19 -17.15
N GLU A 74 4.79 18.52 -17.10
CA GLU A 74 5.31 19.36 -18.19
C GLU A 74 6.81 19.13 -18.39
N TYR A 75 7.58 19.05 -17.30
CA TYR A 75 9.01 18.73 -17.34
C TYR A 75 9.26 17.40 -18.06
N ASP A 76 8.57 16.34 -17.62
CA ASP A 76 8.70 15.00 -18.17
C ASP A 76 8.29 14.95 -19.64
N SER A 77 7.15 15.55 -20.00
CA SER A 77 6.68 15.60 -21.38
C SER A 77 7.68 16.29 -22.30
N LYS A 78 8.30 17.38 -21.82
CA LYS A 78 9.36 18.08 -22.54
C LYS A 78 10.60 17.19 -22.68
N LEU A 79 11.04 16.54 -21.61
CA LEU A 79 12.21 15.66 -21.65
C LEU A 79 12.02 14.49 -22.61
N ASP A 80 10.85 13.85 -22.60
CA ASP A 80 10.50 12.76 -23.51
C ASP A 80 10.57 13.21 -24.98
N LYS A 81 10.08 14.42 -25.28
CA LYS A 81 10.21 15.02 -26.62
C LYS A 81 11.67 15.28 -26.99
N VAL A 82 12.52 15.73 -26.05
CA VAL A 82 13.96 15.87 -26.30
C VAL A 82 14.56 14.52 -26.68
N ILE A 83 14.29 13.46 -25.93
CA ILE A 83 14.79 12.10 -26.19
C ILE A 83 14.39 11.62 -27.60
N LEU A 84 13.14 11.86 -28.00
CA LEU A 84 12.60 11.42 -29.30
C LEU A 84 13.18 12.16 -30.51
N GLU A 85 13.48 13.45 -30.37
CA GLU A 85 13.90 14.30 -31.49
C GLU A 85 15.42 14.52 -31.54
N LEU A 86 16.13 14.49 -30.41
CA LEU A 86 17.59 14.63 -30.37
C LEU A 86 18.35 13.76 -31.40
N PRO A 87 18.07 12.44 -31.56
CA PRO A 87 18.80 11.60 -32.51
C PRO A 87 18.59 12.00 -33.99
N LYS A 88 17.57 12.81 -34.30
CA LYS A 88 17.21 13.22 -35.67
C LYS A 88 17.75 14.59 -36.05
N ARG A 89 18.17 15.41 -35.06
CA ARG A 89 18.49 16.85 -35.26
C ARG A 89 19.96 17.21 -35.11
N GLY A 90 20.82 16.23 -34.84
CA GLY A 90 22.27 16.37 -34.97
C GLY A 90 22.95 17.18 -33.86
N SER A 91 24.21 17.57 -34.12
CA SER A 91 25.10 18.20 -33.15
C SER A 91 24.64 19.56 -32.62
N LYS A 92 23.88 20.34 -33.41
CA LYS A 92 23.37 21.65 -32.98
C LYS A 92 22.45 21.54 -31.76
N ALA A 93 21.52 20.58 -31.80
CA ALA A 93 20.61 20.33 -30.69
C ALA A 93 21.37 19.79 -29.46
N ALA A 94 22.33 18.90 -29.67
CA ALA A 94 23.14 18.35 -28.59
C ALA A 94 24.02 19.40 -27.90
N ASN A 95 24.62 20.33 -28.65
CA ASN A 95 25.35 21.46 -28.09
C ASN A 95 24.44 22.38 -27.27
N SER A 96 23.23 22.67 -27.75
CA SER A 96 22.25 23.44 -26.98
C SER A 96 21.91 22.77 -25.65
N LEU A 97 21.75 21.44 -25.65
CA LEU A 97 21.51 20.66 -24.44
C LEU A 97 22.70 20.73 -23.47
N ASN A 98 23.94 20.77 -23.99
CA ASN A 98 25.14 20.90 -23.17
C ASN A 98 25.15 22.19 -22.33
N PHE A 99 24.69 23.30 -22.90
CA PHE A 99 24.67 24.60 -22.23
C PHE A 99 23.68 24.68 -21.07
N VAL A 100 22.60 23.90 -21.10
CA VAL A 100 21.51 24.00 -20.09
C VAL A 100 21.42 22.79 -19.17
N LYS A 101 22.21 21.73 -19.38
CA LYS A 101 22.12 20.43 -18.68
C LYS A 101 22.03 20.55 -17.14
N GLU A 102 22.78 21.46 -16.55
CA GLU A 102 22.79 21.70 -15.10
C GLU A 102 21.51 22.37 -14.61
N ASP A 103 20.99 23.35 -15.37
CA ASP A 103 19.75 24.04 -15.02
C ASP A 103 18.54 23.12 -15.15
N ILE A 104 18.53 22.26 -16.17
CA ILE A 104 17.52 21.20 -16.34
C ILE A 104 17.50 20.30 -15.10
N PHE A 105 18.68 19.81 -14.69
CA PHE A 105 18.80 18.95 -13.52
C PHE A 105 18.39 19.66 -12.23
N LYS A 106 18.83 20.92 -12.02
CA LYS A 106 18.42 21.72 -10.86
C LYS A 106 16.91 21.96 -10.82
N ASN A 107 16.28 22.20 -11.96
CA ASN A 107 14.84 22.38 -12.02
C ASN A 107 14.10 21.09 -11.62
N HIS A 108 14.56 19.93 -12.10
CA HIS A 108 14.00 18.64 -11.68
C HIS A 108 14.03 18.46 -10.15
N LEU A 109 15.19 18.68 -9.52
CA LEU A 109 15.31 18.59 -8.06
C LEU A 109 14.41 19.60 -7.34
N LYS A 110 14.27 20.82 -7.88
CA LYS A 110 13.38 21.83 -7.32
C LYS A 110 11.92 21.40 -7.37
N LEU A 111 11.47 20.82 -8.49
CA LEU A 111 10.09 20.35 -8.68
C LEU A 111 9.73 19.17 -7.75
N LEU A 112 10.73 18.44 -7.25
CA LEU A 112 10.54 17.34 -6.32
C LEU A 112 10.45 17.74 -4.84
N LYS A 113 10.83 18.96 -4.45
CA LYS A 113 10.95 19.34 -3.03
C LYS A 113 9.68 19.07 -2.21
N GLU A 114 8.52 19.44 -2.76
CA GLU A 114 7.22 19.34 -2.08
C GLU A 114 6.52 17.99 -2.28
N LYS A 115 7.13 17.08 -3.05
CA LYS A 115 6.57 15.77 -3.35
C LYS A 115 6.79 14.79 -2.19
N ASN A 116 5.84 13.86 -2.03
CA ASN A 116 6.02 12.81 -1.04
C ASN A 116 7.07 11.78 -1.51
N ILE A 117 7.57 10.94 -0.60
CA ILE A 117 8.68 10.03 -0.92
C ILE A 117 8.33 8.98 -1.98
N LYS A 118 7.05 8.57 -2.07
CA LYS A 118 6.58 7.66 -3.13
C LYS A 118 6.71 8.33 -4.51
N GLU A 119 6.18 9.54 -4.66
CA GLU A 119 6.29 10.32 -5.90
C GLU A 119 7.76 10.60 -6.26
N LYS A 120 8.61 10.88 -5.26
CA LYS A 120 10.04 11.07 -5.45
C LYS A 120 10.71 9.82 -6.01
N ILE A 121 10.47 8.64 -5.44
CA ILE A 121 11.03 7.37 -5.92
C ILE A 121 10.67 7.13 -7.40
N GLU A 122 9.40 7.31 -7.77
CA GLU A 122 8.93 7.12 -9.15
C GLU A 122 9.62 8.10 -10.11
N SER A 123 9.69 9.38 -9.72
CA SER A 123 10.30 10.42 -10.55
C SER A 123 11.81 10.22 -10.72
N PHE A 124 12.52 9.87 -9.65
CA PHE A 124 13.96 9.60 -9.71
C PHE A 124 14.29 8.38 -10.59
N LYS A 125 13.46 7.33 -10.56
CA LYS A 125 13.59 6.20 -11.50
C LYS A 125 13.41 6.65 -12.95
N LYS A 126 12.37 7.44 -13.22
CA LYS A 126 12.08 7.93 -14.57
C LYS A 126 13.19 8.82 -15.12
N ILE A 127 13.71 9.76 -14.33
CA ILE A 127 14.78 10.66 -14.78
C ILE A 127 16.09 9.90 -14.99
N SER A 128 16.39 8.88 -14.17
CA SER A 128 17.57 8.02 -14.35
C SER A 128 17.54 7.32 -15.70
N ILE A 129 16.40 6.71 -16.06
CA ILE A 129 16.20 6.05 -17.36
C ILE A 129 16.33 7.08 -18.49
N SER A 130 15.66 8.23 -18.36
CA SER A 130 15.70 9.31 -19.34
C SER A 130 17.12 9.79 -19.61
N TYR A 131 17.92 10.00 -18.56
CA TYR A 131 19.31 10.44 -18.67
C TYR A 131 20.21 9.36 -19.27
N SER A 132 19.96 8.09 -18.95
CA SER A 132 20.65 6.96 -19.59
C SER A 132 20.40 6.92 -21.10
N LEU A 133 19.13 7.10 -21.53
CA LEU A 133 18.77 7.17 -22.95
C LEU A 133 19.44 8.35 -23.66
N ILE A 134 19.45 9.54 -23.04
CA ILE A 134 20.16 10.70 -23.58
C ILE A 134 21.64 10.39 -23.75
N CYS A 135 22.27 9.77 -22.76
CA CYS A 135 23.68 9.37 -22.85
C CYS A 135 23.94 8.44 -24.05
N GLU A 136 23.11 7.41 -24.26
CA GLU A 136 23.24 6.49 -25.40
C GLU A 136 23.09 7.21 -26.75
N ILE A 137 22.11 8.13 -26.85
CA ILE A 137 21.90 8.94 -28.06
C ILE A 137 23.15 9.79 -28.36
N LEU A 138 23.77 10.36 -27.34
CA LEU A 138 24.91 11.27 -27.48
C LEU A 138 26.21 10.60 -27.94
N LYS A 139 26.36 9.28 -27.78
CA LYS A 139 27.54 8.54 -28.27
C LYS A 139 27.78 8.73 -29.77
N LYS A 140 26.74 9.01 -30.55
CA LYS A 140 26.83 9.25 -32.01
C LYS A 140 27.39 10.61 -32.39
N TYR A 141 27.45 11.57 -31.47
CA TYR A 141 27.77 12.97 -31.76
C TYR A 141 29.17 13.40 -31.27
N ASN A 142 29.99 12.48 -30.75
CA ASN A 142 31.33 12.75 -30.21
C ASN A 142 31.36 13.88 -29.14
N LEU A 143 30.27 14.05 -28.38
CA LEU A 143 30.20 15.03 -27.28
C LEU A 143 30.52 14.35 -25.94
N GLU A 144 31.81 14.15 -25.69
CA GLU A 144 32.30 13.36 -24.56
C GLU A 144 31.89 13.96 -23.19
N GLU A 145 31.97 15.29 -23.04
CA GLU A 145 31.59 15.97 -21.78
C GLU A 145 30.11 15.78 -21.45
N LEU A 146 29.23 15.95 -22.45
CA LEU A 146 27.79 15.82 -22.25
C LEU A 146 27.38 14.36 -21.98
N SER A 147 27.99 13.42 -22.71
CA SER A 147 27.78 11.99 -22.48
C SER A 147 28.25 11.57 -21.08
N LYS A 148 29.43 12.04 -20.63
CA LYS A 148 29.92 11.83 -19.26
C LYS A 148 28.95 12.38 -18.21
N PHE A 149 28.43 13.59 -18.42
CA PHE A 149 27.44 14.19 -17.51
C PHE A 149 26.20 13.32 -17.35
N TYR A 150 25.54 12.95 -18.46
CA TYR A 150 24.29 12.17 -18.39
C TYR A 150 24.51 10.74 -17.90
N ASN A 151 25.65 10.10 -18.22
CA ASN A 151 26.02 8.80 -17.66
C ASN A 151 26.28 8.87 -16.14
N PHE A 152 26.94 9.91 -15.68
CA PHE A 152 27.19 10.10 -14.25
C PHE A 152 25.88 10.40 -13.50
N LYS A 153 25.05 11.29 -14.03
CA LYS A 153 23.78 11.67 -13.41
C LYS A 153 22.74 10.56 -13.43
N SER A 154 22.66 9.75 -14.48
CA SER A 154 21.71 8.63 -14.52
C SER A 154 21.92 7.64 -13.36
N LYS A 155 23.16 7.48 -12.90
CA LYS A 155 23.52 6.61 -11.77
C LYS A 155 23.42 7.34 -10.42
N THR A 156 24.08 8.48 -10.30
CA THR A 156 24.19 9.20 -9.02
C THR A 156 22.85 9.73 -8.50
N ILE A 157 21.88 9.97 -9.38
CA ILE A 157 20.52 10.34 -8.96
C ILE A 157 19.87 9.25 -8.09
N LEU A 158 20.07 7.97 -8.42
CA LEU A 158 19.49 6.87 -7.66
C LEU A 158 20.33 6.52 -6.43
N GLU A 159 21.66 6.55 -6.59
CA GLU A 159 22.62 6.12 -5.56
C GLU A 159 22.80 7.17 -4.45
N ASN A 160 22.74 8.47 -4.78
CA ASN A 160 23.01 9.55 -3.84
C ASN A 160 21.77 10.42 -3.57
N ASP A 161 21.18 11.00 -4.62
CA ASP A 161 20.13 12.01 -4.46
C ASP A 161 18.85 11.38 -3.86
N LEU A 162 18.36 10.28 -4.45
CA LEU A 162 17.21 9.54 -3.91
C LEU A 162 17.52 8.91 -2.54
N PHE A 163 18.73 8.39 -2.34
CA PHE A 163 19.12 7.83 -1.04
C PHE A 163 19.05 8.90 0.07
N THR A 164 19.50 10.12 -0.22
CA THR A 164 19.42 11.26 0.71
C THR A 164 17.97 11.61 1.05
N GLU A 165 17.06 11.57 0.07
CA GLU A 165 15.64 11.82 0.29
C GLU A 165 14.95 10.72 1.12
N ILE A 166 15.28 9.46 0.87
CA ILE A 166 14.81 8.33 1.68
C ILE A 166 15.32 8.46 3.12
N GLU A 167 16.60 8.80 3.28
CA GLU A 167 17.20 9.02 4.59
C GLU A 167 16.56 10.18 5.34
N PHE A 168 16.33 11.30 4.65
CA PHE A 168 15.61 12.43 5.21
C PHE A 168 14.21 12.02 5.66
N PHE A 169 13.48 11.25 4.85
CA PHE A 169 12.15 10.76 5.22
C PHE A 169 12.20 9.95 6.52
N TYR A 170 13.03 8.89 6.61
CA TYR A 170 12.99 8.01 7.78
C TYR A 170 13.57 8.66 9.05
N LYS A 171 14.44 9.66 8.92
CA LYS A 171 14.99 10.40 10.07
C LYS A 171 13.99 11.39 10.67
N ASN A 172 13.01 11.82 9.88
CA ASN A 172 12.02 12.83 10.27
C ASN A 172 10.59 12.29 10.36
N SER A 173 10.39 10.99 10.12
CA SER A 173 9.08 10.34 10.24
C SER A 173 8.77 10.00 11.70
N PHE A 174 7.49 10.12 12.06
CA PHE A 174 6.94 9.62 13.32
C PHE A 174 6.34 8.22 13.20
N PHE A 175 6.39 7.64 11.99
CA PHE A 175 5.81 6.34 11.64
C PHE A 175 4.36 6.22 12.08
N LYS A 176 3.53 7.12 11.55
CA LYS A 176 2.07 7.06 11.71
C LYS A 176 1.47 6.07 10.73
N LYS A 177 0.18 5.75 10.90
CA LYS A 177 -0.53 4.79 10.04
C LYS A 177 -0.38 5.12 8.56
N GLU A 178 -0.44 6.40 8.21
CA GLU A 178 -0.37 6.92 6.85
C GLU A 178 1.04 6.74 6.24
N ASP A 179 2.08 6.66 7.07
CA ASP A 179 3.46 6.47 6.61
C ASP A 179 3.75 5.04 6.13
N ALA A 180 2.85 4.08 6.40
CA ALA A 180 3.02 2.68 6.00
C ALA A 180 3.18 2.54 4.48
N ILE A 181 2.35 3.24 3.70
CA ILE A 181 2.44 3.20 2.24
C ILE A 181 3.78 3.72 1.73
N PHE A 182 4.36 4.71 2.40
CA PHE A 182 5.65 5.28 2.02
C PHE A 182 6.79 4.30 2.33
N VAL A 183 6.74 3.64 3.49
CA VAL A 183 7.70 2.59 3.85
C VAL A 183 7.60 1.41 2.88
N ASP A 184 6.39 0.99 2.50
CA ASP A 184 6.19 -0.09 1.54
C ASP A 184 6.82 0.21 0.17
N GLU A 185 6.73 1.45 -0.30
CA GLU A 185 7.36 1.87 -1.55
C GLU A 185 8.88 2.00 -1.42
N ILE A 186 9.39 2.47 -0.28
CA ILE A 186 10.84 2.50 0.01
C ILE A 186 11.42 1.09 0.00
N ILE A 187 10.76 0.12 0.65
CA ILE A 187 11.24 -1.27 0.68
C ILE A 187 11.11 -1.92 -0.70
N SER A 188 10.01 -1.68 -1.40
CA SER A 188 9.85 -2.14 -2.79
C SER A 188 10.97 -1.63 -3.69
N TYR A 189 11.39 -0.37 -3.52
CA TYR A 189 12.56 0.17 -4.20
C TYR A 189 13.87 -0.47 -3.72
N ALA A 190 14.10 -0.57 -2.41
CA ALA A 190 15.32 -1.14 -1.85
C ALA A 190 15.58 -2.55 -2.40
N ASN A 191 14.54 -3.37 -2.53
CA ASN A 191 14.62 -4.73 -3.09
C ASN A 191 15.05 -4.78 -4.57
N THR A 192 14.98 -3.67 -5.30
CA THR A 192 15.49 -3.56 -6.68
C THR A 192 16.95 -3.12 -6.76
N THR A 193 17.56 -2.71 -5.65
CA THR A 193 18.96 -2.27 -5.59
C THR A 193 19.91 -3.45 -5.40
N ILE A 194 21.20 -3.21 -5.66
CA ILE A 194 22.26 -4.23 -5.48
C ILE A 194 22.34 -4.67 -4.00
N ASN A 195 22.20 -3.73 -3.07
CA ASN A 195 22.28 -3.97 -1.63
C ASN A 195 21.04 -3.41 -0.90
N PRO A 196 19.92 -4.17 -0.84
CA PRO A 196 18.68 -3.71 -0.20
C PRO A 196 18.86 -3.32 1.28
N ASN A 197 19.85 -3.90 1.95
CA ASN A 197 20.16 -3.65 3.35
C ASN A 197 20.69 -2.24 3.63
N ASP A 198 21.27 -1.56 2.62
CA ASP A 198 21.79 -0.19 2.77
C ASP A 198 20.65 0.81 3.05
N ILE A 199 19.44 0.49 2.60
CA ILE A 199 18.22 1.27 2.89
C ILE A 199 17.43 0.65 4.05
N THR A 200 17.26 -0.68 4.03
CA THR A 200 16.36 -1.38 4.96
C THR A 200 16.86 -1.34 6.40
N ASN A 201 18.16 -1.52 6.63
CA ASN A 201 18.70 -1.58 7.99
C ASN A 201 18.64 -0.21 8.70
N PRO A 202 19.08 0.92 8.09
CA PRO A 202 18.92 2.24 8.71
C PRO A 202 17.47 2.61 9.01
N LEU A 203 16.55 2.29 8.10
CA LEU A 203 15.12 2.50 8.31
C LEU A 203 14.62 1.71 9.54
N PHE A 204 14.96 0.42 9.63
CA PHE A 204 14.58 -0.41 10.77
C PHE A 204 15.20 0.10 12.09
N ILE A 205 16.43 0.61 12.06
CA ILE A 205 17.07 1.26 13.22
C ILE A 205 16.25 2.47 13.68
N GLN A 206 15.73 3.31 12.77
CA GLN A 206 14.89 4.45 13.15
C GLN A 206 13.56 4.02 13.76
N ILE A 207 12.87 3.04 13.15
CA ILE A 207 11.63 2.49 13.69
C ILE A 207 11.85 1.98 15.12
N ASN A 208 13.00 1.32 15.37
CA ASN A 208 13.35 0.77 16.67
C ASN A 208 13.70 1.79 17.75
N ARG A 209 13.80 3.08 17.42
CA ARG A 209 13.97 4.14 18.43
C ARG A 209 12.66 4.43 19.17
N PHE A 210 11.52 4.09 18.59
CA PHE A 210 10.22 4.29 19.19
C PHE A 210 9.89 3.17 20.19
N ASN A 211 9.13 3.51 21.23
CA ASN A 211 8.70 2.55 22.22
C ASN A 211 7.48 1.76 21.73
N PHE A 212 7.68 0.47 21.43
CA PHE A 212 6.62 -0.43 20.96
C PHE A 212 5.51 -0.67 21.99
N GLY A 213 5.80 -0.58 23.29
CA GLY A 213 4.80 -0.76 24.34
C GLY A 213 3.91 0.46 24.58
N PHE A 214 4.32 1.65 24.14
CA PHE A 214 3.66 2.91 24.51
C PHE A 214 3.28 3.83 23.34
N ASN A 215 3.74 3.54 22.12
CA ASN A 215 3.41 4.34 20.94
C ASN A 215 2.29 3.69 20.13
N LEU A 216 1.06 4.23 20.24
CA LEU A 216 -0.10 3.76 19.47
C LEU A 216 0.05 4.01 17.97
N ASP A 217 0.62 5.14 17.56
CA ASP A 217 0.81 5.47 16.14
C ASP A 217 1.73 4.45 15.48
N LEU A 218 2.83 4.07 16.17
CA LEU A 218 3.70 3.01 15.73
C LEU A 218 2.97 1.66 15.64
N TYR A 219 2.15 1.31 16.62
CA TYR A 219 1.34 0.08 16.56
C TYR A 219 0.44 0.07 15.32
N LYS A 220 -0.28 1.18 15.05
CA LYS A 220 -1.15 1.33 13.88
C LYS A 220 -0.36 1.27 12.57
N PHE A 221 0.81 1.89 12.52
CA PHE A 221 1.73 1.83 11.39
C PHE A 221 2.15 0.39 11.08
N ILE A 222 2.60 -0.37 12.09
CA ILE A 222 3.03 -1.77 11.91
C ILE A 222 1.89 -2.63 11.35
N LYS A 223 0.65 -2.38 11.77
CA LYS A 223 -0.54 -3.07 11.26
C LYS A 223 -0.97 -2.65 9.86
N ALA A 224 -0.60 -1.44 9.44
CA ALA A 224 -0.92 -0.92 8.11
C ALA A 224 0.12 -1.30 7.04
N LEU A 225 1.31 -1.76 7.43
CA LEU A 225 2.33 -2.24 6.50
C LEU A 225 1.83 -3.42 5.66
N ASP A 226 2.12 -3.39 4.36
CA ASP A 226 1.85 -4.52 3.48
C ASP A 226 2.85 -5.66 3.76
N LYS A 227 2.31 -6.79 4.21
CA LYS A 227 3.08 -7.99 4.54
C LYS A 227 3.94 -8.50 3.37
N ASN A 228 3.49 -8.31 2.12
CA ASN A 228 4.19 -8.81 0.94
C ASN A 228 5.26 -7.82 0.46
N LYS A 229 4.99 -6.51 0.51
CA LYS A 229 5.98 -5.49 0.10
C LYS A 229 7.08 -5.31 1.13
N SER A 230 6.73 -5.29 2.41
CA SER A 230 7.62 -4.97 3.52
C SER A 230 7.88 -6.17 4.44
N GLU A 231 7.94 -7.38 3.90
CA GLU A 231 7.97 -8.64 4.67
C GLU A 231 8.95 -8.61 5.85
N LYS A 232 10.19 -8.18 5.61
CA LYS A 232 11.24 -8.14 6.65
C LYS A 232 10.90 -7.15 7.77
N ILE A 233 10.46 -5.94 7.46
CA ILE A 233 10.09 -4.95 8.48
C ILE A 233 8.82 -5.39 9.20
N TYR A 234 7.80 -5.81 8.46
CA TYR A 234 6.53 -6.28 9.01
C TYR A 234 6.74 -7.43 9.99
N SER A 235 7.51 -8.45 9.60
CA SER A 235 7.76 -9.64 10.44
C SER A 235 8.53 -9.30 11.71
N GLU A 236 9.62 -8.54 11.61
CA GLU A 236 10.43 -8.14 12.76
C GLU A 236 9.67 -7.23 13.73
N CYS A 237 8.93 -6.23 13.22
CA CYS A 237 8.11 -5.36 14.06
C CYS A 237 6.98 -6.11 14.76
N ASN A 238 6.26 -6.98 14.05
CA ASN A 238 5.22 -7.81 14.67
C ASN A 238 5.80 -8.80 15.68
N LYS A 239 6.96 -9.38 15.40
CA LYS A 239 7.67 -10.25 16.35
C LYS A 239 8.00 -9.50 17.63
N LYS A 240 8.53 -8.28 17.55
CA LYS A 240 8.79 -7.44 18.74
C LYS A 240 7.52 -7.12 19.52
N MET A 241 6.45 -6.73 18.83
CA MET A 241 5.16 -6.46 19.49
C MET A 241 4.59 -7.71 20.17
N ASN A 242 4.65 -8.86 19.50
CA ASN A 242 4.19 -10.12 20.08
C ASN A 242 5.04 -10.52 21.28
N ASN A 243 6.37 -10.33 21.23
CA ASN A 243 7.25 -10.61 22.37
C ASN A 243 6.86 -9.77 23.58
N LEU A 244 6.54 -8.48 23.41
CA LEU A 244 6.05 -7.62 24.50
C LEU A 244 4.74 -8.12 25.11
N LEU A 245 3.84 -8.70 24.29
CA LEU A 245 2.57 -9.26 24.79
C LEU A 245 2.72 -10.63 25.47
N HIS A 246 3.84 -11.32 25.26
CA HIS A 246 4.12 -12.62 25.88
C HIS A 246 5.09 -12.54 27.06
N ASP A 247 5.85 -11.45 27.16
CA ASP A 247 6.73 -11.19 28.30
C ASP A 247 5.90 -10.76 29.51
N GLU A 248 6.00 -11.57 30.57
CA GLU A 248 5.25 -11.40 31.81
C GLU A 248 5.62 -10.10 32.56
N ASN A 249 6.74 -9.45 32.25
CA ASN A 249 7.17 -8.20 32.89
C ASN A 249 7.14 -6.98 31.95
N ALA A 250 6.87 -7.19 30.66
CA ALA A 250 6.80 -6.10 29.71
C ALA A 250 5.54 -5.25 29.91
N LYS A 251 5.68 -3.95 29.65
CA LYS A 251 4.61 -2.96 29.81
C LYS A 251 4.04 -2.58 28.46
N VAL A 252 2.73 -2.79 28.29
CA VAL A 252 1.97 -2.34 27.13
C VAL A 252 0.90 -1.37 27.62
N SER A 253 0.93 -0.15 27.10
CA SER A 253 0.02 0.92 27.48
C SER A 253 -1.44 0.52 27.26
N GLU A 254 -2.31 1.01 28.14
CA GLU A 254 -3.75 0.80 28.05
C GLU A 254 -4.35 1.29 26.73
N VAL A 255 -3.75 2.32 26.12
CA VAL A 255 -4.24 2.91 24.87
C VAL A 255 -4.06 1.90 23.72
N ILE A 256 -2.92 1.21 23.69
CA ILE A 256 -2.67 0.13 22.72
C ILE A 256 -3.59 -1.05 23.00
N LEU A 257 -3.72 -1.48 24.26
CA LEU A 257 -4.59 -2.60 24.63
C LEU A 257 -6.07 -2.30 24.31
N SER A 258 -6.53 -1.07 24.55
CA SER A 258 -7.89 -0.62 24.22
C SER A 258 -8.13 -0.66 22.72
N TYR A 259 -7.16 -0.19 21.93
CA TYR A 259 -7.22 -0.29 20.47
C TYR A 259 -7.29 -1.74 20.01
N MET A 260 -6.50 -2.64 20.61
CA MET A 260 -6.53 -4.07 20.29
C MET A 260 -7.88 -4.73 20.60
N LEU A 261 -8.50 -4.37 21.74
CA LEU A 261 -9.82 -4.86 22.12
C LEU A 261 -10.90 -4.47 21.10
N GLU A 262 -10.77 -3.30 20.49
CA GLU A 262 -11.70 -2.77 19.47
C GLU A 262 -11.42 -3.32 18.06
N ASN A 263 -10.24 -3.90 17.82
CA ASN A 263 -9.77 -4.30 16.48
C ASN A 263 -9.47 -5.81 16.37
N ASN A 264 -10.38 -6.66 16.86
CA ASN A 264 -10.31 -8.13 16.71
C ASN A 264 -9.04 -8.81 17.28
N GLU A 265 -8.32 -8.17 18.21
CA GLU A 265 -7.14 -8.75 18.89
C GLU A 265 -7.40 -9.02 20.39
N LYS A 266 -8.68 -9.20 20.76
CA LYS A 266 -9.14 -9.39 22.15
C LYS A 266 -8.40 -10.49 22.90
N GLU A 267 -8.28 -11.68 22.30
CA GLU A 267 -7.62 -12.83 22.93
C GLU A 267 -6.17 -12.57 23.32
N LYS A 268 -5.44 -11.74 22.55
CA LYS A 268 -4.06 -11.37 22.89
C LYS A 268 -4.02 -10.48 24.12
N VAL A 269 -4.97 -9.55 24.25
CA VAL A 269 -5.10 -8.67 25.41
C VAL A 269 -5.45 -9.49 26.66
N TYR A 270 -6.40 -10.42 26.54
CA TYR A 270 -6.76 -11.32 27.65
C TYR A 270 -5.56 -12.16 28.10
N SER A 271 -4.84 -12.76 27.14
CA SER A 271 -3.63 -13.52 27.45
C SER A 271 -2.56 -12.67 28.14
N TYR A 272 -2.30 -11.46 27.63
CA TYR A 272 -1.32 -10.53 28.20
C TYR A 272 -1.69 -10.19 29.66
N ILE A 273 -2.93 -9.73 29.89
CA ILE A 273 -3.41 -9.37 31.22
C ILE A 273 -3.35 -10.57 32.16
N SER A 274 -3.72 -11.78 31.72
CA SER A 274 -3.75 -12.96 32.60
C SER A 274 -2.37 -13.44 33.07
N LYS A 275 -1.28 -13.03 32.40
CA LYS A 275 0.10 -13.49 32.68
C LYS A 275 0.99 -12.40 33.28
N LEU A 276 0.56 -11.15 33.29
CA LEU A 276 1.36 -10.01 33.72
C LEU A 276 1.77 -10.11 35.19
N LYS A 277 3.08 -10.02 35.47
CA LYS A 277 3.70 -10.10 36.81
C LYS A 277 4.08 -8.75 37.41
N ASP A 278 4.13 -7.69 36.60
CA ASP A 278 4.31 -6.33 37.14
C ASP A 278 3.02 -5.85 37.83
N SER A 279 3.01 -5.89 39.16
CA SER A 279 1.83 -5.55 39.97
C SER A 279 1.42 -4.08 39.85
N LEU A 280 2.37 -3.16 39.72
CA LEU A 280 2.06 -1.72 39.57
C LEU A 280 1.39 -1.45 38.23
N HIS A 281 1.92 -2.06 37.17
CA HIS A 281 1.33 -1.93 35.84
C HIS A 281 -0.03 -2.61 35.78
N LEU A 282 -0.16 -3.83 36.30
CA LEU A 282 -1.44 -4.54 36.37
C LEU A 282 -2.49 -3.75 37.17
N GLN A 283 -2.10 -3.13 38.29
CA GLN A 283 -2.97 -2.26 39.07
C GLN A 283 -3.46 -1.05 38.27
N SER A 284 -2.57 -0.41 37.48
CA SER A 284 -2.97 0.68 36.59
C SER A 284 -3.96 0.20 35.53
N LEU A 285 -3.68 -0.94 34.88
CA LEU A 285 -4.58 -1.50 33.87
C LEU A 285 -5.93 -1.88 34.48
N TYR A 286 -5.96 -2.40 35.70
CA TYR A 286 -7.19 -2.70 36.42
C TYR A 286 -8.07 -1.45 36.55
N TYR A 287 -7.53 -0.31 37.00
CA TYR A 287 -8.31 0.91 37.16
C TYR A 287 -8.89 1.44 35.84
N ASN A 288 -8.20 1.22 34.73
CA ASN A 288 -8.52 1.81 33.44
C ASN A 288 -9.28 0.87 32.49
N LEU A 289 -9.24 -0.46 32.71
CA LEU A 289 -9.84 -1.46 31.82
C LEU A 289 -10.88 -2.36 32.50
N PHE A 290 -10.69 -2.74 33.76
CA PHE A 290 -11.59 -3.68 34.44
C PHE A 290 -12.96 -3.04 34.68
N ALA A 291 -14.04 -3.76 34.32
CA ALA A 291 -15.42 -3.32 34.43
C ALA A 291 -15.72 -1.98 33.74
N LYS A 292 -14.88 -1.55 32.78
CA LYS A 292 -15.07 -0.31 32.00
C LYS A 292 -15.78 -0.52 30.68
N LYS A 293 -15.79 -1.76 30.18
CA LYS A 293 -16.43 -2.17 28.94
C LYS A 293 -17.32 -3.38 29.24
N ASP A 294 -18.35 -3.59 28.42
CA ASP A 294 -19.18 -4.79 28.46
C ASP A 294 -18.41 -5.96 27.83
N ASP A 295 -17.38 -6.44 28.53
CA ASP A 295 -16.48 -7.49 28.09
C ASP A 295 -16.09 -8.38 29.28
N ILE A 296 -16.94 -9.37 29.57
CA ILE A 296 -16.73 -10.28 30.70
C ILE A 296 -15.42 -11.07 30.59
N ASN A 297 -14.94 -11.37 29.38
CA ASN A 297 -13.70 -12.12 29.20
C ASN A 297 -12.48 -11.29 29.58
N LEU A 298 -12.52 -9.98 29.35
CA LEU A 298 -11.51 -9.04 29.85
C LEU A 298 -11.46 -9.04 31.38
N ASP A 299 -12.63 -8.94 32.02
CA ASP A 299 -12.74 -8.92 33.48
C ASP A 299 -12.24 -10.23 34.08
N LEU A 300 -12.59 -11.37 33.47
CA LEU A 300 -12.13 -12.70 33.88
C LEU A 300 -10.62 -12.87 33.67
N ALA A 301 -10.01 -12.20 32.68
CA ALA A 301 -8.56 -12.22 32.50
C ALA A 301 -7.81 -11.58 33.68
N PHE A 302 -8.37 -10.53 34.28
CA PHE A 302 -7.83 -9.93 35.51
C PHE A 302 -7.92 -10.88 36.71
N VAL A 303 -9.04 -11.60 36.86
CA VAL A 303 -9.22 -12.58 37.94
C VAL A 303 -8.29 -13.77 37.81
N LYS A 304 -8.06 -14.22 36.57
CA LYS A 304 -7.17 -15.35 36.28
C LYS A 304 -5.72 -15.05 36.67
N ASN A 305 -5.29 -13.79 36.66
CA ASN A 305 -3.94 -13.39 37.00
C ASN A 305 -3.61 -13.66 38.48
N GLU A 306 -2.44 -14.24 38.75
CA GLU A 306 -1.99 -14.60 40.11
C GLU A 306 -1.30 -13.43 40.85
N THR A 307 -0.91 -12.40 40.12
CA THR A 307 -0.20 -11.23 40.65
C THR A 307 -1.10 -10.44 41.58
N LYS A 308 -0.64 -10.27 42.82
CA LYS A 308 -1.40 -9.58 43.87
C LYS A 308 -1.50 -8.08 43.56
N ILE A 309 -2.74 -7.60 43.42
CA ILE A 309 -3.10 -6.19 43.31
C ILE A 309 -4.27 -5.87 44.26
N ASN A 310 -4.48 -4.60 44.57
CA ASN A 310 -5.62 -4.13 45.34
C ASN A 310 -6.86 -4.04 44.44
N ALA A 311 -7.51 -5.19 44.22
CA ALA A 311 -8.68 -5.32 43.36
C ALA A 311 -9.94 -5.69 44.15
N LYS A 312 -11.06 -5.12 43.74
CA LYS A 312 -12.40 -5.41 44.28
C LYS A 312 -13.19 -6.28 43.30
N TYR A 313 -12.72 -7.50 43.05
CA TYR A 313 -13.36 -8.39 42.08
C TYR A 313 -14.71 -8.92 42.56
N LYS A 314 -14.84 -9.29 43.84
CA LYS A 314 -16.02 -9.98 44.39
C LYS A 314 -17.34 -9.24 44.11
N GLU A 315 -17.40 -7.97 44.52
CA GLU A 315 -18.61 -7.13 44.34
C GLU A 315 -19.04 -7.02 42.88
N HIS A 316 -18.08 -6.89 41.95
CA HIS A 316 -18.37 -6.84 40.51
C HIS A 316 -19.04 -8.12 40.02
N PHE A 317 -18.47 -9.29 40.33
CA PHE A 317 -19.01 -10.57 39.84
C PHE A 317 -20.32 -10.96 40.53
N GLU A 318 -20.51 -10.63 41.82
CA GLU A 318 -21.81 -10.80 42.49
C GLU A 318 -22.91 -9.99 41.81
N ASN A 319 -22.60 -8.74 41.45
CA ASN A 319 -23.52 -7.89 40.69
C ASN A 319 -23.79 -8.47 39.31
N GLN A 320 -22.76 -8.89 38.57
CA GLN A 320 -22.92 -9.51 37.25
C GLN A 320 -23.82 -10.75 37.29
N ILE A 321 -23.65 -11.62 38.28
CA ILE A 321 -24.50 -12.81 38.48
C ILE A 321 -25.93 -12.40 38.84
N THR A 322 -26.08 -11.41 39.73
CA THR A 322 -27.40 -10.96 40.21
C THR A 322 -28.20 -10.29 39.10
N PHE A 323 -27.59 -9.40 38.32
CA PHE A 323 -28.29 -8.71 37.22
C PHE A 323 -28.61 -9.64 36.06
N ASN A 324 -27.75 -10.62 35.77
CA ASN A 324 -27.92 -11.56 34.68
C ASN A 324 -28.52 -12.91 35.13
N TRP A 325 -29.23 -12.96 36.26
CA TRP A 325 -29.69 -14.20 36.89
C TRP A 325 -30.53 -15.14 36.00
N LYS A 326 -31.09 -14.62 34.91
CA LYS A 326 -31.86 -15.39 33.91
C LYS A 326 -30.99 -15.99 32.79
N ASP A 327 -29.80 -15.47 32.57
CA ASP A 327 -28.86 -15.97 31.56
C ASP A 327 -27.94 -17.02 32.19
N LEU A 328 -28.43 -18.26 32.18
CA LEU A 328 -27.76 -19.40 32.81
C LEU A 328 -26.43 -19.73 32.14
N SER A 329 -26.32 -19.51 30.82
CA SER A 329 -25.08 -19.74 30.07
C SER A 329 -24.01 -18.72 30.49
N TYR A 330 -24.39 -17.45 30.60
CA TYR A 330 -23.49 -16.39 31.05
C TYR A 330 -23.00 -16.60 32.49
N ILE A 331 -23.91 -16.95 33.41
CA ILE A 331 -23.54 -17.25 34.80
C ILE A 331 -22.61 -18.46 34.88
N ASN A 332 -22.92 -19.53 34.15
CA ASN A 332 -22.08 -20.72 34.09
C ASN A 332 -20.66 -20.40 33.56
N HIS A 333 -20.56 -19.53 32.55
CA HIS A 333 -19.28 -19.07 32.01
C HIS A 333 -18.44 -18.35 33.07
N ILE A 334 -19.05 -17.44 33.85
CA ILE A 334 -18.37 -16.74 34.94
C ILE A 334 -17.91 -17.72 36.02
N ILE A 335 -18.81 -18.55 36.56
CA ILE A 335 -18.50 -19.40 37.73
C ILE A 335 -17.44 -20.45 37.42
N LYS A 336 -17.49 -21.03 36.21
CA LYS A 336 -16.54 -22.06 35.78
C LYS A 336 -15.18 -21.48 35.39
N SER A 337 -15.05 -20.16 35.32
CA SER A 337 -13.79 -19.52 34.95
C SER A 337 -12.73 -19.67 36.06
N PRO A 338 -11.43 -19.79 35.69
CA PRO A 338 -10.36 -19.97 36.65
C PRO A 338 -10.35 -18.89 37.74
N LYS A 339 -10.17 -19.32 39.01
CA LYS A 339 -10.06 -18.47 40.21
C LYS A 339 -11.28 -17.64 40.61
N VAL A 340 -12.37 -17.66 39.84
CA VAL A 340 -13.61 -16.97 40.23
C VAL A 340 -14.17 -17.54 41.53
N ILE A 341 -14.06 -18.87 41.72
CA ILE A 341 -14.48 -19.53 42.97
C ILE A 341 -13.68 -19.04 44.17
N ASP A 342 -12.38 -18.78 44.01
CA ASP A 342 -11.52 -18.28 45.09
C ASP A 342 -11.88 -16.84 45.48
N ILE A 343 -12.41 -16.05 44.52
CA ILE A 343 -12.85 -14.67 44.73
C ILE A 343 -14.24 -14.60 45.37
N LEU A 344 -15.21 -15.34 44.84
CA LEU A 344 -16.59 -15.33 45.31
C LEU A 344 -16.74 -16.12 46.62
N GLY A 345 -16.08 -17.26 46.71
CA GLY A 345 -16.19 -18.23 47.80
C GLY A 345 -16.98 -19.48 47.37
N HIS A 346 -16.53 -20.64 47.83
CA HIS A 346 -17.12 -21.95 47.47
C HIS A 346 -18.62 -22.05 47.79
N THR A 347 -19.05 -21.54 48.94
CA THR A 347 -20.46 -21.60 49.36
C THR A 347 -21.35 -20.76 48.45
N ASP A 348 -20.92 -19.54 48.14
CA ASP A 348 -21.66 -18.62 47.27
C ASP A 348 -21.77 -19.19 45.85
N CYS A 349 -20.67 -19.69 45.28
CA CYS A 349 -20.68 -20.35 43.98
C CYS A 349 -21.60 -21.59 43.95
N ARG A 350 -21.60 -22.42 45.01
CA ARG A 350 -22.46 -23.60 45.07
C ARG A 350 -23.94 -23.25 45.04
N VAL A 351 -24.35 -22.25 45.83
CA VAL A 351 -25.75 -21.78 45.85
C VAL A 351 -26.18 -21.27 44.47
N VAL A 352 -25.30 -20.56 43.77
CA VAL A 352 -25.62 -20.08 42.42
C VAL A 352 -25.71 -21.24 41.42
N LEU A 353 -24.80 -22.23 41.48
CA LEU A 353 -24.85 -23.41 40.61
C LEU A 353 -26.12 -24.25 40.84
N GLU A 354 -26.49 -24.52 42.09
CA GLU A 354 -27.73 -25.23 42.43
C GLU A 354 -28.96 -24.51 41.88
N ARG A 355 -28.97 -23.17 41.94
CA ARG A 355 -30.03 -22.36 41.33
C ARG A 355 -30.04 -22.49 39.81
N VAL A 356 -28.87 -22.45 39.16
CA VAL A 356 -28.75 -22.61 37.70
C VAL A 356 -29.29 -23.97 37.27
N GLU A 357 -28.86 -25.06 37.91
CA GLU A 357 -29.33 -26.42 37.61
C GLU A 357 -30.85 -26.56 37.77
N LYS A 358 -31.41 -25.97 38.83
CA LYS A 358 -32.86 -25.97 39.05
C LYS A 358 -33.61 -25.25 37.92
N LEU A 359 -33.13 -24.07 37.52
CA LEU A 359 -33.76 -23.29 36.45
C LEU A 359 -33.60 -23.94 35.07
N GLU A 360 -32.47 -24.58 34.79
CA GLU A 360 -32.28 -25.37 33.56
C GLU A 360 -33.28 -26.53 33.48
N LYS A 361 -33.47 -27.25 34.60
CA LYS A 361 -34.46 -28.32 34.69
C LYS A 361 -35.89 -27.83 34.48
N GLU A 362 -36.27 -26.74 35.16
CA GLU A 362 -37.59 -26.13 34.99
C GLU A 362 -37.84 -25.68 33.54
N ALA A 363 -36.82 -25.14 32.86
CA ALA A 363 -36.92 -24.76 31.45
C ALA A 363 -37.15 -25.98 30.54
N LEU A 364 -36.42 -27.08 30.77
CA LEU A 364 -36.58 -28.33 30.02
C LEU A 364 -37.95 -28.98 30.23
N ASP A 365 -38.42 -29.02 31.49
CA ASP A 365 -39.74 -29.54 31.85
C ASP A 365 -40.84 -28.72 31.16
N ASN A 366 -40.76 -27.39 31.19
CA ASN A 366 -41.69 -26.50 30.52
C ASN A 366 -41.70 -26.69 28.99
N GLN A 367 -40.53 -26.88 28.37
CA GLN A 367 -40.44 -27.17 26.94
C GLN A 367 -41.12 -28.50 26.59
N THR A 368 -40.92 -29.53 27.42
CA THR A 368 -41.54 -30.85 27.25
C THR A 368 -43.06 -30.76 27.40
N ILE A 369 -43.55 -30.04 28.42
CA ILE A 369 -44.98 -29.79 28.63
C ILE A 369 -45.59 -29.05 27.44
N ALA A 370 -44.90 -28.03 26.90
CA ALA A 370 -45.38 -27.30 25.73
C ALA A 370 -45.51 -28.21 24.50
N GLN A 371 -44.54 -29.08 24.25
CA GLN A 371 -44.60 -30.07 23.16
C GLN A 371 -45.76 -31.07 23.35
N VAL A 372 -45.93 -31.59 24.57
CA VAL A 372 -47.04 -32.51 24.89
C VAL A 372 -48.40 -31.82 24.71
N LEU A 373 -48.54 -30.57 25.15
CA LEU A 373 -49.75 -29.77 24.95
C LEU A 373 -50.05 -29.54 23.46
N GLU A 374 -49.03 -29.33 22.64
CA GLU A 374 -49.20 -29.19 21.19
C GLU A 374 -49.70 -30.50 20.55
N VAL A 375 -49.09 -31.63 20.91
CA VAL A 375 -49.53 -32.96 20.47
C VAL A 375 -50.96 -33.24 20.92
N ALA A 376 -51.30 -32.93 22.17
CA ALA A 376 -52.63 -33.11 22.72
C ALA A 376 -53.68 -32.27 21.96
N LYS A 377 -53.36 -31.01 21.64
CA LYS A 377 -54.23 -30.14 20.82
C LYS A 377 -54.44 -30.70 19.41
N ARG A 378 -53.38 -31.23 18.78
CA ARG A 378 -53.50 -31.89 17.47
C ARG A 378 -54.36 -33.15 17.53
N ALA A 379 -54.18 -33.99 18.55
CA ALA A 379 -55.00 -35.18 18.78
C ALA A 379 -56.47 -34.83 19.02
N GLU A 380 -56.75 -33.78 19.80
CA GLU A 380 -58.11 -33.28 20.02
C GLU A 380 -58.76 -32.79 18.73
N ALA A 381 -58.03 -32.06 17.88
CA ALA A 381 -58.52 -31.60 16.59
C ALA A 381 -58.89 -32.78 15.67
N ILE A 382 -58.00 -33.78 15.55
CA ILE A 382 -58.25 -35.01 14.78
C ILE A 382 -59.46 -35.77 15.33
N ALA A 383 -59.61 -35.89 16.65
CA ALA A 383 -60.75 -36.55 17.27
C ALA A 383 -62.07 -35.81 17.00
N LYS A 384 -62.07 -34.48 17.01
CA LYS A 384 -63.23 -33.66 16.63
C LYS A 384 -63.60 -33.84 15.16
N GLU A 385 -62.62 -33.85 14.26
CA GLU A 385 -62.83 -34.13 12.83
C GLU A 385 -63.39 -35.53 12.60
N ALA A 386 -62.80 -36.57 13.22
CA ALA A 386 -63.28 -37.94 13.11
C ALA A 386 -64.72 -38.09 13.63
N LYS A 387 -65.06 -37.43 14.74
CA LYS A 387 -66.42 -37.40 15.29
C LYS A 387 -67.40 -36.67 14.38
N ALA A 388 -66.97 -35.60 13.71
CA ALA A 388 -67.79 -34.90 12.71
C ALA A 388 -68.06 -35.79 11.50
N ILE A 389 -67.03 -36.49 10.98
CA ILE A 389 -67.16 -37.45 9.87
C ILE A 389 -68.11 -38.59 10.27
N ALA A 390 -67.96 -39.15 11.47
CA ALA A 390 -68.81 -40.24 11.97
C ALA A 390 -70.28 -39.82 12.15
N ARG A 391 -70.57 -38.54 12.39
CA ARG A 391 -71.94 -37.99 12.47
C ARG A 391 -72.54 -37.61 11.11
N SER A 392 -71.73 -37.59 10.06
CA SER A 392 -72.14 -37.27 8.69
C SER A 392 -72.44 -38.50 7.82
N LYS A 393 -72.27 -39.70 8.37
CA LYS A 393 -72.83 -40.97 7.88
C LYS A 393 -74.07 -41.32 8.69
#